data_AF-A0A966USE2-F1
#
_entry.id   AF-A0A966USE2-F1
#
_cell.length_a   1.000
_cell.length_b   1.000
_cell.length_c   1.000
_cell.angle_alpha   90.00
_cell.angle_beta   90.00
_cell.angle_gamma   90.00
#
_symmetry.space_group_name_H-M   'P 1'
#
loop_
_entity.id
_entity.type
_entity.pdbx_description
1 polymer ?
#
loop_
_entity_poly.entity_id
_entity_poly.type
_entity_poly.pdbx_seq_one_letter_code
_entity_poly.pdbx_strand_id
1 'polypeptide(L)'
;MAFPNSLRAALEIQSIPYRAGFDRGLRNFLLSEQKPRRTSPYGYVHVADQYLGLLEDLGLPKGKAELSQPPILSKPKDAPAQPYLAVLPGAAYGSAKRWDPTSFASIIRDLKKSHCLEPVLLGGPGDVQACQAVSQSLGSPITDLSGKTSTLDLAHWLAHARLILCHD
;
A
#
# COMPACT_ATOMS: atom_id res chain seq x y z
N MET A 1 2.69 2.41 23.69
CA MET A 1 2.84 2.14 22.24
C MET A 1 1.59 1.39 21.78
N ALA A 2 0.91 1.84 20.73
CA ALA A 2 -0.33 1.21 20.23
C ALA A 2 0.00 0.10 19.23
N PHE A 3 -0.62 -1.07 19.38
CA PHE A 3 -0.18 -2.28 18.68
C PHE A 3 -0.87 -2.53 17.35
N PRO A 4 -0.11 -2.88 16.29
CA PRO A 4 -0.67 -3.56 15.15
C PRO A 4 -1.12 -4.98 15.51
N ASN A 5 -2.01 -5.57 14.70
CA ASN A 5 -2.64 -6.86 14.98
C ASN A 5 -1.74 -8.12 14.84
N SER A 6 -0.44 -8.04 15.17
CA SER A 6 0.58 -9.09 14.96
C SER A 6 1.19 -9.62 16.26
N LEU A 7 1.36 -10.95 16.37
CA LEU A 7 2.08 -11.59 17.49
C LEU A 7 3.56 -11.21 17.50
N ARG A 8 4.18 -11.14 16.31
CA ARG A 8 5.59 -10.75 16.17
C ARG A 8 5.86 -9.37 16.77
N ALA A 9 5.01 -8.40 16.43
CA ALA A 9 5.13 -7.05 16.99
C ALA A 9 4.95 -7.04 18.52
N ALA A 10 4.08 -7.92 19.06
CA ALA A 10 3.90 -8.08 20.51
C ALA A 10 5.18 -8.58 21.21
N LEU A 11 5.90 -9.51 20.59
CA LEU A 11 7.15 -10.05 21.12
C LEU A 11 8.31 -9.06 21.03
N GLU A 12 8.44 -8.34 19.90
CA GLU A 12 9.50 -7.35 19.67
C GLU A 12 9.53 -6.24 20.73
N ILE A 13 8.40 -5.94 21.38
CA ILE A 13 8.30 -4.88 22.40
C ILE A 13 7.88 -5.38 23.79
N GLN A 14 8.14 -6.66 24.10
CA GLN A 14 7.81 -7.27 25.39
C GLN A 14 8.44 -6.53 26.59
N SER A 15 9.56 -5.85 26.39
CA SER A 15 10.28 -5.07 27.41
C SER A 15 9.62 -3.73 27.78
N ILE A 16 8.66 -3.23 27.00
CA ILE A 16 7.98 -1.95 27.26
C ILE A 16 6.90 -2.16 28.34
N PRO A 17 6.84 -1.38 29.43
CA PRO A 17 5.97 -1.66 30.57
C PRO A 17 4.46 -1.54 30.28
N TYR A 18 4.06 -0.58 29.42
CA TYR A 18 2.65 -0.35 29.09
C TYR A 18 2.36 -0.68 27.62
N ARG A 19 1.50 -1.69 27.42
CA ARG A 19 1.23 -2.30 26.13
C ARG A 19 -0.28 -2.41 25.88
N ALA A 20 -0.82 -1.62 24.96
CA ALA A 20 -2.26 -1.54 24.72
C ALA A 20 -2.65 -1.92 23.28
N GLY A 21 -3.56 -2.88 23.12
CA GLY A 21 -3.96 -3.36 21.80
C GLY A 21 -5.33 -4.02 21.78
N PHE A 22 -5.74 -4.50 20.60
CA PHE A 22 -7.01 -5.22 20.46
C PHE A 22 -6.98 -6.60 21.11
N ASP A 23 -8.10 -6.97 21.72
CA ASP A 23 -8.34 -8.34 22.19
C ASP A 23 -8.23 -9.33 21.01
N ARG A 24 -7.32 -10.30 21.14
CA ARG A 24 -7.12 -11.36 20.15
C ARG A 24 -6.51 -12.63 20.77
N GLY A 25 -7.23 -13.27 21.68
CA GLY A 25 -6.90 -14.61 22.18
C GLY A 25 -5.57 -14.68 22.94
N LEU A 26 -4.71 -15.65 22.63
CA LEU A 26 -3.47 -15.89 23.40
C LEU A 26 -2.48 -14.72 23.41
N ARG A 27 -2.55 -13.80 22.44
CA ARG A 27 -1.72 -12.58 22.45
C ARG A 27 -2.03 -11.68 23.65
N ASN A 28 -3.23 -11.79 24.22
CA ASN A 28 -3.68 -10.96 25.32
C ASN A 28 -2.75 -11.04 26.55
N PHE A 29 -2.08 -12.17 26.76
CA PHE A 29 -1.07 -12.34 27.82
C PHE A 29 0.14 -11.42 27.65
N LEU A 30 0.41 -10.93 26.44
CA LEU A 30 1.50 -10.00 26.13
C LEU A 30 1.06 -8.54 26.26
N LEU A 31 -0.22 -8.26 26.48
CA LEU A 31 -0.77 -6.89 26.56
C LEU A 31 -1.05 -6.51 28.02
N SER A 32 -0.72 -5.26 28.38
CA SER A 32 -1.06 -4.67 29.67
C SER A 32 -2.53 -4.19 29.70
N GLU A 33 -3.04 -3.72 28.55
CA GLU A 33 -4.42 -3.27 28.40
C GLU A 33 -5.01 -3.77 27.07
N GLN A 34 -6.27 -4.17 27.11
CA GLN A 34 -6.98 -4.78 25.99
C GLN A 34 -8.23 -3.97 25.70
N LYS A 35 -8.50 -3.69 24.42
CA LYS A 35 -9.74 -3.05 23.97
C LYS A 35 -10.46 -3.93 22.95
N PRO A 36 -11.80 -3.96 22.93
CA PRO A 36 -12.53 -4.62 21.87
C PRO A 36 -12.30 -3.90 20.54
N ARG A 37 -12.43 -4.63 19.43
CA ARG A 37 -12.48 -4.00 18.11
C ARG A 37 -13.82 -3.31 17.92
N ARG A 38 -13.82 -2.14 17.30
CA ARG A 38 -15.04 -1.39 16.99
C ARG A 38 -15.82 -2.07 15.87
N THR A 39 -17.12 -2.16 16.03
CA THR A 39 -18.04 -2.77 15.06
C THR A 39 -19.09 -1.76 14.62
N SER A 40 -19.68 -2.06 13.47
CA SER A 40 -20.83 -1.42 12.85
C SER A 40 -21.88 -2.51 12.58
N PRO A 41 -23.12 -2.15 12.22
CA PRO A 41 -24.13 -3.14 11.81
C PRO A 41 -23.69 -4.04 10.64
N TYR A 42 -22.68 -3.63 9.87
CA TYR A 42 -22.14 -4.36 8.72
C TYR A 42 -20.84 -5.12 9.03
N GLY A 43 -20.44 -5.23 10.30
CA GLY A 43 -19.19 -5.87 10.72
C GLY A 43 -18.16 -4.87 11.22
N TYR A 44 -16.87 -5.13 11.02
CA TYR A 44 -15.82 -4.25 11.55
C TYR A 44 -15.77 -2.90 10.82
N VAL A 45 -15.53 -1.82 11.58
CA VAL A 45 -15.25 -0.50 10.97
C VAL A 45 -13.91 -0.51 10.23
N HIS A 46 -13.70 0.47 9.35
CA HIS A 46 -12.48 0.65 8.57
C HIS A 46 -11.23 0.62 9.46
N VAL A 47 -10.12 0.06 8.97
CA VAL A 47 -8.92 -0.19 9.78
C VAL A 47 -8.34 1.11 10.38
N ALA A 48 -8.41 2.22 9.65
CA ALA A 48 -8.00 3.52 10.19
C ALA A 48 -8.83 3.90 11.43
N ASP A 49 -10.16 3.75 11.37
CA ASP A 49 -11.07 4.05 12.47
C ASP A 49 -10.91 3.10 13.65
N GLN A 50 -10.49 1.85 13.39
CA GLN A 50 -10.12 0.93 14.46
C GLN A 50 -8.97 1.50 15.28
N TYR A 51 -7.86 1.87 14.62
CA TYR A 51 -6.66 2.35 15.32
C TYR A 51 -6.86 3.72 15.95
N LEU A 52 -7.53 4.66 15.27
CA LEU A 52 -7.90 5.93 15.88
C LEU A 52 -8.80 5.73 17.10
N GLY A 53 -9.75 4.81 16.97
CA GLY A 53 -10.63 4.45 18.07
C GLY A 53 -9.93 3.81 19.25
N LEU A 54 -8.94 2.95 19.01
CA LEU A 54 -8.10 2.41 20.06
C LEU A 54 -7.39 3.53 20.83
N LEU A 55 -6.87 4.56 20.16
CA LEU A 55 -6.23 5.69 20.83
C LEU A 55 -7.24 6.47 21.70
N GLU A 56 -8.45 6.71 21.19
CA GLU A 56 -9.54 7.32 21.95
C GLU A 56 -9.91 6.51 23.20
N ASP A 57 -10.02 5.19 23.06
CA ASP A 57 -10.36 4.28 24.17
C ASP A 57 -9.28 4.23 25.25
N LEU A 58 -8.05 4.66 24.93
CA LEU A 58 -6.91 4.85 25.84
C LEU A 58 -6.84 6.28 26.40
N GLY A 59 -7.84 7.12 26.13
CA GLY A 59 -7.93 8.49 26.63
C GLY A 59 -7.13 9.52 25.82
N LEU A 60 -6.63 9.16 24.64
CA LEU A 60 -5.97 10.11 23.75
C LEU A 60 -6.99 10.93 22.95
N PRO A 61 -6.64 12.15 22.51
CA PRO A 61 -7.52 12.96 21.68
C PRO A 61 -7.94 12.23 20.41
N LYS A 62 -9.19 12.45 20.00
CA LYS A 62 -9.73 11.98 18.73
C LYS A 62 -8.85 12.43 17.57
N GLY A 63 -8.20 11.48 16.91
CA GLY A 63 -7.46 11.74 15.69
C GLY A 63 -8.38 11.82 14.47
N LYS A 64 -7.85 12.33 13.37
CA LYS A 64 -8.53 12.34 12.07
C LYS A 64 -7.97 11.23 11.20
N ALA A 65 -8.83 10.58 10.41
CA ALA A 65 -8.43 9.60 9.39
C ALA A 65 -7.90 10.31 8.13
N GLU A 66 -6.98 11.26 8.34
CA GLU A 66 -6.37 12.08 7.30
C GLU A 66 -4.87 11.81 7.31
N LEU A 67 -4.32 11.57 6.13
CA LEU A 67 -2.87 11.60 5.97
C LEU A 67 -2.45 13.06 6.01
N SER A 68 -1.39 13.37 6.76
CA SER A 68 -0.71 14.65 6.63
C SER A 68 -0.35 14.89 5.16
N GLN A 69 -0.36 16.16 4.74
CA GLN A 69 0.13 16.50 3.41
C GLN A 69 1.52 15.87 3.23
N PRO A 70 1.73 15.08 2.16
CA PRO A 70 3.03 14.48 1.93
C PRO A 70 4.06 15.62 1.83
N PRO A 71 5.32 15.36 2.22
CA PRO A 71 6.39 16.31 1.94
C PRO A 71 6.40 16.64 0.45
N ILE A 72 6.92 17.82 0.08
CA ILE A 72 7.11 18.15 -1.33
C ILE A 72 8.11 17.15 -1.91
N LEU A 73 7.59 16.19 -2.67
CA LEU A 73 8.39 15.18 -3.37
C LEU A 73 8.79 15.76 -4.72
N SER A 74 10.08 15.82 -5.03
CA SER A 74 10.55 16.25 -6.34
C SER A 74 10.27 15.21 -7.43
N LYS A 75 10.04 15.64 -8.67
CA LYS A 75 9.88 14.71 -9.80
C LYS A 75 11.17 13.88 -9.97
N PRO A 76 11.08 12.54 -10.10
CA PRO A 76 12.25 11.71 -10.39
C PRO A 76 12.95 12.17 -11.68
N LYS A 77 14.29 12.16 -11.71
CA LYS A 77 15.07 12.62 -12.86
C LYS A 77 14.80 11.80 -14.13
N ASP A 78 14.57 10.51 -13.96
CA ASP A 78 14.32 9.56 -15.06
C ASP A 78 12.83 9.46 -15.43
N ALA A 79 11.97 10.28 -14.81
CA ALA A 79 10.55 10.28 -15.14
C ALA A 79 10.30 10.84 -16.55
N PRO A 80 9.34 10.28 -17.29
CA PRO A 80 9.00 10.77 -18.62
C PRO A 80 8.70 12.27 -18.61
N ALA A 81 9.12 12.97 -19.67
CA ALA A 81 8.77 14.38 -19.87
C ALA A 81 7.26 14.55 -20.05
N GLN A 82 6.61 13.59 -20.72
CA GLN A 82 5.16 13.51 -20.87
C GLN A 82 4.48 13.07 -19.56
N PRO A 83 3.20 13.38 -19.34
CA PRO A 83 2.42 12.79 -18.26
C PRO A 83 2.46 11.26 -18.36
N TYR A 84 2.57 10.58 -17.21
CA TYR A 84 2.77 9.13 -17.19
C TYR A 84 1.73 8.40 -16.34
N LEU A 85 1.52 7.14 -16.69
CA LEU A 85 0.70 6.16 -15.99
C LEU A 85 1.63 5.27 -15.15
N ALA A 86 1.48 5.33 -13.83
CA ALA A 86 2.16 4.39 -12.93
C ALA A 86 1.35 3.08 -12.88
N VAL A 87 1.98 1.95 -13.19
CA VAL A 87 1.34 0.62 -13.22
C VAL A 87 1.96 -0.26 -12.15
N LEU A 88 1.14 -0.76 -11.22
CA LEU A 88 1.57 -1.63 -10.12
C LEU A 88 0.81 -2.97 -10.20
N PRO A 89 1.32 -3.98 -10.93
CA PRO A 89 0.67 -5.28 -11.10
C PRO A 89 0.99 -6.28 -9.98
N GLY A 90 1.79 -5.86 -9.00
CA GLY A 90 2.22 -6.65 -7.86
C GLY A 90 1.12 -6.87 -6.82
N ALA A 91 1.23 -7.96 -6.05
CA ALA A 91 0.30 -8.28 -4.97
C ALA A 91 1.02 -8.94 -3.81
N ALA A 92 0.87 -8.39 -2.59
CA ALA A 92 1.47 -8.95 -1.38
C ALA A 92 0.85 -10.30 -0.98
N TYR A 93 -0.43 -10.52 -1.30
CA TYR A 93 -1.18 -11.74 -0.94
C TYR A 93 -1.12 -12.84 -2.02
N GLY A 94 -0.10 -12.80 -2.88
CA GLY A 94 0.16 -13.82 -3.89
C GLY A 94 -0.66 -13.66 -5.17
N SER A 95 -0.55 -14.66 -6.04
CA SER A 95 -1.09 -14.62 -7.41
C SER A 95 -2.62 -14.53 -7.48
N ALA A 96 -3.34 -15.03 -6.47
CA ALA A 96 -4.80 -15.01 -6.45
C ALA A 96 -5.42 -13.60 -6.47
N LYS A 97 -4.67 -12.59 -6.00
CA LYS A 97 -5.09 -11.18 -6.06
C LYS A 97 -4.59 -10.44 -7.29
N ARG A 98 -3.72 -11.04 -8.10
CA ARG A 98 -3.17 -10.39 -9.29
C ARG A 98 -4.21 -10.41 -10.39
N TRP A 99 -4.44 -9.27 -11.02
CA TRP A 99 -5.19 -9.24 -12.26
C TRP A 99 -4.43 -9.92 -13.39
N ASP A 100 -5.18 -10.38 -14.38
CA ASP A 100 -4.63 -10.99 -15.57
C ASP A 100 -3.69 -10.01 -16.32
N PRO A 101 -2.46 -10.43 -16.69
CA PRO A 101 -1.51 -9.56 -17.37
C PRO A 101 -1.99 -9.02 -18.72
N THR A 102 -2.84 -9.76 -19.45
CA THR A 102 -3.39 -9.29 -20.73
C THR A 102 -4.42 -8.18 -20.53
N SER A 103 -5.15 -8.20 -19.40
CA SER A 103 -6.06 -7.13 -19.00
C SER A 103 -5.30 -5.85 -18.69
N PHE A 104 -4.21 -5.93 -17.92
CA PHE A 104 -3.30 -4.80 -17.72
C PHE A 104 -2.79 -4.24 -19.05
N ALA A 105 -2.27 -5.11 -19.92
CA ALA A 105 -1.76 -4.72 -21.23
C ALA A 105 -2.81 -4.03 -22.11
N SER A 106 -4.08 -4.47 -22.06
CA SER A 106 -5.18 -3.81 -22.78
C SER A 106 -5.42 -2.40 -22.25
N ILE A 107 -5.55 -2.24 -20.93
CA ILE A 107 -5.79 -0.94 -20.28
C ILE A 107 -4.63 0.01 -20.56
N ILE A 108 -3.39 -0.47 -20.49
CA ILE A 108 -2.19 0.34 -20.82
C ILE A 108 -2.26 0.85 -22.25
N ARG A 109 -2.58 -0.01 -23.23
CA ARG A 109 -2.72 0.40 -24.64
C ARG A 109 -3.79 1.46 -24.83
N ASP A 110 -4.94 1.25 -24.20
CA ASP A 110 -6.07 2.18 -24.31
C ASP A 110 -5.72 3.54 -23.71
N LEU A 111 -5.18 3.57 -22.48
CA LEU A 111 -4.80 4.81 -21.80
C LEU A 111 -3.65 5.54 -22.50
N LYS A 112 -2.66 4.81 -23.02
CA LYS A 112 -1.58 5.41 -23.82
C LYS A 112 -2.13 6.09 -25.06
N LYS A 113 -3.08 5.45 -25.75
CA LYS A 113 -3.68 5.96 -26.99
C LYS A 113 -4.66 7.12 -26.75
N SER A 114 -5.53 7.03 -25.75
CA SER A 114 -6.61 8.00 -25.53
C SER A 114 -6.19 9.21 -24.71
N HIS A 115 -5.17 9.07 -23.85
CA HIS A 115 -4.75 10.13 -22.92
C HIS A 115 -3.27 10.53 -23.07
N CYS A 116 -2.55 9.97 -24.05
CA CYS A 116 -1.12 10.23 -24.27
C CYS A 116 -0.28 10.04 -23.00
N LEU A 117 -0.62 9.04 -22.19
CA LEU A 117 0.12 8.71 -20.98
C LEU A 117 1.24 7.72 -21.29
N GLU A 118 2.48 8.06 -20.93
CA GLU A 118 3.58 7.09 -21.02
C GLU A 118 3.50 6.10 -19.85
N PRO A 119 3.39 4.78 -20.08
CA PRO A 119 3.27 3.82 -19.00
C PRO A 119 4.64 3.47 -18.37
N VAL A 120 4.67 3.36 -17.05
CA VAL A 120 5.85 2.94 -16.28
C VAL A 120 5.45 1.84 -15.29
N LEU A 121 6.11 0.69 -15.37
CA LEU A 121 5.92 -0.42 -14.42
C LEU A 121 6.73 -0.14 -13.15
N LEU A 122 6.04 -0.21 -12.01
CA LEU A 122 6.58 0.04 -10.68
C LEU A 122 6.22 -1.13 -9.75
N GLY A 123 7.10 -1.44 -8.81
CA GLY A 123 6.89 -2.52 -7.85
C GLY A 123 8.17 -2.83 -7.06
N GLY A 124 8.02 -3.55 -5.95
CA GLY A 124 9.15 -4.02 -5.17
C GLY A 124 9.84 -5.24 -5.80
N PRO A 125 10.89 -5.78 -5.17
CA PRO A 125 11.58 -6.98 -5.65
C PRO A 125 10.65 -8.19 -5.83
N GLY A 126 9.61 -8.32 -5.00
CA GLY A 126 8.61 -9.39 -5.11
C GLY A 126 7.64 -9.27 -6.29
N ASP A 127 7.63 -8.13 -6.97
CA ASP A 127 6.67 -7.79 -8.03
C ASP A 127 7.27 -7.88 -9.44
N VAL A 128 8.58 -8.15 -9.55
CA VAL A 128 9.32 -8.20 -10.83
C VAL A 128 8.67 -9.18 -11.80
N GLN A 129 8.30 -10.38 -11.34
CA GLN A 129 7.66 -11.39 -12.19
C GLN A 129 6.30 -10.92 -12.72
N ALA A 130 5.52 -10.19 -11.91
CA ALA A 130 4.23 -9.65 -12.33
C ALA A 130 4.40 -8.54 -13.37
N CYS A 131 5.38 -7.64 -13.16
CA CYS A 131 5.72 -6.58 -14.11
C CYS A 131 6.20 -7.16 -15.45
N GLN A 132 7.06 -8.18 -15.42
CA GLN A 132 7.52 -8.88 -16.62
C GLN A 132 6.38 -9.52 -17.39
N ALA A 133 5.43 -10.17 -16.71
CA ALA A 133 4.27 -10.77 -17.36
C ALA A 133 3.43 -9.71 -18.11
N VAL A 134 3.19 -8.55 -17.50
CA VAL A 134 2.50 -7.43 -18.15
C VAL A 134 3.30 -6.89 -19.33
N SER A 135 4.61 -6.70 -19.17
CA SER A 135 5.49 -6.24 -20.27
C SER A 135 5.47 -7.20 -21.46
N GLN A 136 5.44 -8.51 -21.22
CA GLN A 136 5.34 -9.52 -22.27
C GLN A 136 3.97 -9.49 -22.96
N SER A 137 2.88 -9.41 -22.20
CA SER A 137 1.51 -9.30 -22.75
C SER A 137 1.27 -8.01 -23.52
N LEU A 138 1.98 -6.92 -23.19
CA LEU A 138 1.89 -5.66 -23.90
C LEU A 138 2.44 -5.74 -25.34
N GLY A 139 3.48 -6.56 -25.56
CA GLY A 139 4.07 -6.77 -26.88
C GLY A 139 4.83 -5.55 -27.44
N SER A 140 5.07 -4.53 -26.62
CA SER A 140 5.84 -3.34 -26.98
C SER A 140 6.76 -2.91 -25.83
N PRO A 141 7.87 -2.20 -26.10
CA PRO A 141 8.73 -1.69 -25.04
C PRO A 141 7.98 -0.83 -24.02
N ILE A 142 8.29 -1.04 -22.74
CA ILE A 142 7.76 -0.28 -21.61
C ILE A 142 8.88 -0.09 -20.59
N THR A 143 8.91 1.06 -19.93
CA THR A 143 9.87 1.32 -18.85
C THR A 143 9.50 0.49 -17.63
N ASP A 144 10.39 -0.44 -17.26
CA ASP A 144 10.22 -1.30 -16.07
C ASP A 144 11.25 -0.97 -14.99
N LEU A 145 10.75 -0.43 -13.87
CA LEU A 145 11.51 -0.08 -12.67
C LEU A 145 11.19 -1.00 -11.49
N SER A 146 10.53 -2.14 -11.73
CA SER A 146 10.25 -3.12 -10.69
C SER A 146 11.54 -3.63 -10.03
N GLY A 147 11.55 -3.63 -8.69
CA GLY A 147 12.73 -3.98 -7.90
C GLY A 147 13.89 -2.99 -7.95
N LYS A 148 13.76 -1.86 -8.68
CA LYS A 148 14.81 -0.84 -8.86
C LYS A 148 14.55 0.45 -8.07
N THR A 149 13.41 0.55 -7.40
CA THR A 149 13.02 1.72 -6.61
C THR A 149 13.01 1.36 -5.12
N SER A 150 13.50 2.27 -4.28
CA SER A 150 13.21 2.21 -2.85
C SER A 150 11.76 2.62 -2.58
N THR A 151 11.24 2.36 -1.37
CA THR A 151 9.91 2.84 -0.97
C THR A 151 9.77 4.36 -1.09
N LEU A 152 10.84 5.09 -0.77
CA LEU A 152 10.84 6.54 -0.89
C LEU A 152 10.87 6.97 -2.36
N ASP A 153 11.66 6.33 -3.22
CA ASP A 153 11.67 6.62 -4.66
C ASP A 153 10.29 6.34 -5.27
N LEU A 154 9.65 5.22 -4.91
CA LEU A 154 8.30 4.89 -5.35
C LEU A 154 7.32 6.01 -4.99
N ALA A 155 7.39 6.58 -3.78
CA ALA A 155 6.54 7.72 -3.40
C ALA A 155 6.74 8.93 -4.33
N HIS A 156 7.99 9.24 -4.72
CA HIS A 156 8.27 10.30 -5.69
C HIS A 156 7.66 9.99 -7.07
N TRP A 157 7.75 8.74 -7.53
CA TRP A 157 7.14 8.32 -8.78
C TRP A 157 5.60 8.36 -8.73
N LEU A 158 4.97 7.98 -7.63
CA LEU A 158 3.51 8.01 -7.52
C LEU A 158 2.98 9.45 -7.39
N ALA A 159 3.69 10.32 -6.66
CA ALA A 159 3.29 11.71 -6.45
C ALA A 159 3.25 12.54 -7.74
N HIS A 160 4.02 12.13 -8.77
CA HIS A 160 4.08 12.82 -10.06
C HIS A 160 3.36 12.06 -11.19
N ALA A 161 2.79 10.90 -10.90
CA ALA A 161 1.99 10.16 -11.88
C ALA A 161 0.67 10.88 -12.15
N ARG A 162 0.25 10.93 -13.42
CA ARG A 162 -1.05 11.51 -13.78
C ARG A 162 -2.21 10.58 -13.41
N LEU A 163 -1.95 9.28 -13.47
CA LEU A 163 -2.87 8.22 -13.11
C LEU A 163 -2.06 7.03 -12.55
N ILE A 164 -2.68 6.29 -11.64
CA ILE A 164 -2.13 5.07 -11.06
C ILE A 164 -3.10 3.92 -11.38
N LEU A 165 -2.56 2.83 -11.93
CA LEU A 165 -3.29 1.59 -12.17
C LEU A 165 -2.74 0.52 -11.24
N CYS A 166 -3.57 0.11 -10.28
CA CYS A 166 -3.26 -0.92 -9.27
C CYS A 166 -4.53 -1.70 -8.91
N HIS A 167 -4.37 -2.73 -8.09
CA HIS A 167 -5.46 -3.48 -7.47
C HIS A 167 -5.21 -3.59 -5.95
N ASP A 168 -6.22 -4.11 -5.23
CA ASP A 168 -6.17 -4.38 -3.78
C ASP A 168 -5.60 -5.77 -3.43
#